data_AF-A0A0B4BX71-F1
#
_entry.id   AF-A0A0B4BX71-F1
#
_cell.length_a   1.000
_cell.length_b   1.000
_cell.length_c   1.000
_cell.angle_alpha   90.00
_cell.angle_beta   90.00
_cell.angle_gamma   90.00
#
_symmetry.space_group_name_H-M   'P 1'
#
loop_
_entity.id
_entity.type
_entity.pdbx_description
1 polymer ?
#
loop_
_entity_poly.entity_id
_entity_poly.type
_entity_poly.pdbx_seq_one_letter_code
_entity_poly.pdbx_strand_id
1 'polypeptide(L)'
;MNQFSPVKLHNAEQGTDEWHQLRCGVLTASVVSEIVTPTLKLAANDKTRALANKIAVQRITGIPEEDPFTSEKMLRGHIDEEVARDLYSRKYASVIEVGFITNDRFPHFGYSPDGLVGADGLIEVKSRDPHLHIASITARERGEGIPKEYMAQVQAGLLLSGRDWCDFISFSHGLPMMVHRVEPDADYQAAIVKAAGDFEETVQGIIADYQAATANAAVYTPTERIDYEGMIL
;
A
#
# COMPACT_ATOMS: atom_id res chain seq x y z
N MET A 1 -7.55 -4.18 32.56
CA MET A 1 -8.23 -3.26 31.62
C MET A 1 -7.96 -3.79 30.23
N ASN A 2 -8.98 -4.26 29.50
CA ASN A 2 -8.81 -4.67 28.10
C ASN A 2 -8.45 -3.43 27.28
N GLN A 3 -7.17 -3.20 27.00
CA GLN A 3 -6.79 -2.29 25.93
C GLN A 3 -7.13 -3.02 24.63
N PHE A 4 -8.19 -2.58 23.97
CA PHE A 4 -8.44 -2.97 22.58
C PHE A 4 -7.22 -2.53 21.77
N SER A 5 -6.58 -3.47 21.07
CA SER A 5 -5.56 -3.14 20.10
C SER A 5 -6.18 -2.26 19.03
N PRO A 6 -5.57 -1.12 18.65
CA PRO A 6 -6.07 -0.31 17.55
C PRO A 6 -5.87 -0.99 16.19
N VAL A 7 -5.05 -2.05 16.12
CA VAL A 7 -4.74 -2.80 14.91
C VAL A 7 -5.82 -3.84 14.64
N LYS A 8 -6.32 -3.87 13.40
CA LYS A 8 -7.30 -4.84 12.91
C LYS A 8 -6.72 -5.59 11.71
N LEU A 9 -6.82 -6.91 11.77
CA LEU A 9 -6.45 -7.82 10.68
C LEU A 9 -7.71 -8.25 9.95
N HIS A 10 -7.73 -8.07 8.64
CA HIS A 10 -8.82 -8.46 7.76
C HIS A 10 -8.37 -9.62 6.89
N ASN A 11 -9.05 -10.76 7.01
CA ASN A 11 -8.75 -11.98 6.26
C ASN A 11 -9.54 -12.02 4.95
N ALA A 12 -9.27 -11.06 4.07
CA ALA A 12 -9.79 -11.05 2.70
C ALA A 12 -8.66 -11.47 1.75
N GLU A 13 -8.87 -12.49 0.92
CA GLU A 13 -7.85 -12.93 -0.03
C GLU A 13 -7.46 -11.78 -0.98
N GLN A 14 -6.17 -11.56 -1.16
CA GLN A 14 -5.66 -10.43 -1.95
C GLN A 14 -6.12 -10.53 -3.40
N GLY A 15 -6.64 -9.43 -3.95
CA GLY A 15 -7.20 -9.40 -5.31
C GLY A 15 -8.66 -9.82 -5.42
N THR A 16 -9.34 -10.16 -4.31
CA THR A 16 -10.80 -10.37 -4.30
C THR A 16 -11.57 -9.06 -4.15
N ASP A 17 -12.85 -9.05 -4.55
CA ASP A 17 -13.75 -7.90 -4.38
C ASP A 17 -13.81 -7.41 -2.92
N GLU A 18 -13.80 -8.34 -1.96
CA GLU A 18 -13.78 -8.00 -0.53
C GLU A 18 -12.49 -7.23 -0.17
N TRP A 19 -11.35 -7.67 -0.69
CA TRP A 19 -10.07 -7.00 -0.50
C TRP A 19 -10.04 -5.62 -1.17
N HIS A 20 -10.60 -5.50 -2.38
CA HIS A 20 -10.74 -4.21 -3.07
C HIS A 20 -11.65 -3.25 -2.30
N GLN A 21 -12.75 -3.76 -1.73
CA GLN A 21 -13.67 -2.97 -0.94
C GLN A 21 -13.04 -2.47 0.37
N LEU A 22 -12.23 -3.29 1.06
CA LEU A 22 -11.49 -2.88 2.26
C LEU A 22 -10.52 -1.72 1.99
N ARG A 23 -10.04 -1.60 0.75
CA ARG A 23 -9.10 -0.56 0.28
C ARG A 23 -9.81 0.66 -0.31
N CYS A 24 -11.12 0.58 -0.51
CA CYS A 24 -11.92 1.63 -1.12
C CYS A 24 -11.86 2.92 -0.29
N GLY A 25 -11.35 4.00 -0.87
CA GLY A 25 -11.23 5.29 -0.21
C GLY A 25 -10.14 5.37 0.87
N VAL A 26 -9.23 4.39 0.91
CA VAL A 26 -8.14 4.29 1.89
C VAL A 26 -6.81 4.57 1.20
N LEU A 27 -5.96 5.42 1.80
CA LEU A 27 -4.57 5.54 1.40
C LEU A 27 -3.86 4.22 1.75
N THR A 28 -3.14 3.59 0.81
CA THR A 28 -2.44 2.32 1.08
C THR A 28 -0.93 2.52 1.21
N ALA A 29 -0.27 1.74 2.07
CA ALA A 29 1.17 1.83 2.31
C ALA A 29 2.01 1.81 1.01
N SER A 30 1.58 1.05 0.00
CA SER A 30 2.26 0.90 -1.29
C SER A 30 2.36 2.20 -2.12
N VAL A 31 1.50 3.19 -1.87
CA VAL A 31 1.50 4.47 -2.61
C VAL A 31 2.02 5.64 -1.76
N VAL A 32 2.52 5.37 -0.55
CA VAL A 32 3.02 6.41 0.36
C VAL A 32 4.22 7.15 -0.24
N SER A 33 5.07 6.47 -1.02
CA SER A 33 6.18 7.11 -1.73
C SER A 33 5.72 8.13 -2.79
N GLU A 34 4.45 8.10 -3.21
CA GLU A 34 3.90 9.09 -4.14
C GLU A 34 3.50 10.40 -3.44
N ILE A 35 3.27 10.35 -2.13
CA ILE A 35 2.85 11.52 -1.34
C ILE A 35 3.97 12.04 -0.43
N VAL A 36 5.02 11.24 -0.16
CA VAL A 36 6.19 11.66 0.62
C VAL A 36 7.36 11.95 -0.32
N THR A 37 7.84 13.20 -0.34
CA THR A 37 9.06 13.56 -1.08
C THR A 37 10.31 12.96 -0.41
N PRO A 38 11.46 12.89 -1.11
CA PRO A 38 12.75 12.57 -0.47
C PRO A 38 13.14 13.50 0.68
N THR A 39 12.50 14.66 0.79
CA THR A 39 12.66 15.64 1.88
C THR A 39 11.57 15.53 2.94
N LEU A 40 10.80 14.44 2.95
CA LEU A 40 9.81 14.10 3.96
C LEU A 40 8.66 15.13 4.06
N LYS A 41 8.26 15.73 2.93
CA LYS A 41 7.12 16.65 2.82
C LYS A 41 6.06 16.08 1.89
N LEU A 42 4.83 16.61 1.99
CA LEU A 42 3.78 16.29 1.03
C LEU A 42 4.25 16.66 -0.39
N ALA A 43 4.18 15.70 -1.30
CA ALA A 43 4.55 15.92 -2.67
C ALA A 43 3.48 16.76 -3.39
N ALA A 44 3.86 17.95 -3.86
CA ALA A 44 2.97 18.84 -4.62
C ALA A 44 3.09 18.55 -6.13
N ASN A 45 2.69 17.36 -6.57
CA ASN A 45 2.80 16.94 -7.97
C ASN A 45 1.49 16.36 -8.53
N ASP A 46 1.47 16.14 -9.84
CA ASP A 46 0.28 15.68 -10.58
C ASP A 46 -0.18 14.29 -10.12
N LYS A 47 0.75 13.41 -9.72
CA LYS A 47 0.44 12.07 -9.22
C LYS A 47 -0.29 12.13 -7.88
N THR A 48 0.18 12.96 -6.95
CA THR A 48 -0.47 13.15 -5.65
C THR A 48 -1.89 13.69 -5.82
N ARG A 49 -2.10 14.65 -6.75
CA ARG A 49 -3.46 15.15 -7.05
C ARG A 49 -4.35 14.09 -7.69
N ALA A 50 -3.82 13.31 -8.63
CA ALA A 50 -4.55 12.21 -9.24
C ALA A 50 -4.96 11.16 -8.20
N LEU A 51 -4.05 10.79 -7.29
CA LEU A 51 -4.32 9.88 -6.18
C LEU A 51 -5.39 10.43 -5.22
N ALA A 52 -5.34 11.73 -4.90
CA ALA A 52 -6.35 12.37 -4.05
C ALA A 52 -7.74 12.35 -4.70
N ASN A 53 -7.84 12.64 -6.00
CA ASN A 53 -9.10 12.53 -6.74
C ASN A 53 -9.61 11.08 -6.78
N LYS A 54 -8.73 10.10 -7.01
CA LYS A 54 -9.07 8.66 -6.98
C LYS A 54 -9.65 8.24 -5.63
N ILE A 55 -9.04 8.66 -4.52
CA ILE A 55 -9.56 8.36 -3.18
C ILE A 55 -10.87 9.11 -2.92
N ALA A 56 -11.00 10.36 -3.38
CA ALA A 56 -12.23 11.14 -3.23
C ALA A 56 -13.41 10.49 -3.95
N VAL A 57 -13.26 10.07 -5.22
CA VAL A 57 -14.34 9.43 -5.97
C VAL A 57 -14.72 8.07 -5.37
N GLN A 58 -13.76 7.30 -4.87
CA GLN A 58 -14.03 6.06 -4.13
C GLN A 58 -14.88 6.30 -2.88
N ARG A 59 -14.61 7.37 -2.12
CA ARG A 59 -15.41 7.75 -0.94
C ARG A 59 -16.81 8.26 -1.29
N ILE A 60 -16.92 9.03 -2.37
CA ILE A 60 -18.20 9.58 -2.84
C ILE A 60 -19.11 8.46 -3.35
N THR A 61 -18.55 7.52 -4.13
CA THR A 61 -19.33 6.47 -4.80
C THR A 61 -19.46 5.21 -3.96
N GLY A 62 -18.54 4.96 -3.02
CA GLY A 62 -18.42 3.71 -2.28
C GLY A 62 -17.79 2.58 -3.10
N ILE A 63 -17.39 2.83 -4.36
CA ILE A 63 -16.97 1.80 -5.30
C ILE A 63 -15.46 1.88 -5.54
N PRO A 64 -14.71 0.77 -5.42
CA PRO A 64 -13.30 0.72 -5.78
C PRO A 64 -13.07 1.16 -7.23
N GLU A 65 -11.99 1.91 -7.47
CA GLU A 65 -11.48 2.15 -8.82
C GLU A 65 -10.33 1.19 -9.09
N GLU A 66 -10.65 0.11 -9.78
CA GLU A 66 -9.70 -0.91 -10.22
C GLU A 66 -9.04 -0.51 -11.54
N ASP A 67 -7.80 -0.97 -11.74
CA ASP A 67 -7.21 -0.97 -13.07
C ASP A 67 -7.64 -2.29 -13.73
N PRO A 68 -8.50 -2.26 -14.76
CA PRO A 68 -8.95 -3.49 -15.41
C PRO A 68 -7.82 -4.22 -16.16
N PHE A 69 -6.63 -3.62 -16.24
CA PHE A 69 -5.50 -4.18 -16.96
C PHE A 69 -4.49 -4.88 -16.04
N THR A 70 -4.55 -6.20 -16.01
CA THR A 70 -3.46 -7.03 -15.46
C THR A 70 -2.33 -7.13 -16.48
N SER A 71 -1.22 -6.42 -16.23
CA SER A 71 -0.01 -6.54 -17.06
C SER A 71 0.75 -7.84 -16.77
N GLU A 72 1.59 -8.29 -17.72
CA GLU A 72 2.50 -9.43 -17.53
C GLU A 72 3.40 -9.24 -16.29
N LYS A 73 3.82 -8.00 -16.00
CA LYS A 73 4.61 -7.68 -14.81
C LYS A 73 3.84 -7.92 -13.51
N MET A 74 2.53 -7.64 -13.49
CA MET A 74 1.68 -7.87 -12.32
C MET A 74 1.47 -9.36 -12.08
N LEU A 75 1.16 -10.12 -13.15
CA LEU A 75 1.00 -11.57 -13.07
C LEU A 75 2.28 -12.26 -12.59
N ARG A 76 3.43 -11.87 -13.15
CA ARG A 76 4.74 -12.34 -12.69
C ARG A 76 4.97 -11.99 -11.22
N GLY A 77 4.58 -10.78 -10.81
CA GLY A 77 4.68 -10.34 -9.42
C GLY A 77 4.00 -11.29 -8.45
N HIS A 78 2.78 -11.74 -8.75
CA HIS A 78 2.01 -12.64 -7.89
C HIS A 78 2.69 -14.01 -7.76
N ILE A 79 3.14 -14.59 -8.88
CA ILE A 79 3.84 -15.87 -8.89
C ILE A 79 5.16 -15.77 -8.11
N ASP A 80 5.94 -14.71 -8.35
CA ASP A 80 7.22 -14.47 -7.69
C ASP A 80 7.05 -14.29 -6.18
N GLU A 81 5.96 -13.65 -5.74
CA GLU A 81 5.64 -13.42 -4.34
C GLU A 81 5.42 -14.72 -3.58
N GLU A 82 4.59 -15.62 -4.12
CA GLU A 82 4.38 -16.96 -3.57
C GLU A 82 5.70 -17.73 -3.44
N VAL A 83 6.51 -17.75 -4.50
CA VAL A 83 7.80 -18.46 -4.52
C VAL A 83 8.76 -17.87 -3.47
N ALA A 84 8.85 -16.55 -3.36
CA ALA A 84 9.71 -15.89 -2.40
C ALA A 84 9.26 -16.13 -0.95
N ARG A 85 7.95 -16.07 -0.67
CA ARG A 85 7.34 -16.40 0.63
C ARG A 85 7.67 -17.83 1.05
N ASP A 86 7.58 -18.76 0.10
CA ASP A 86 7.91 -20.17 0.28
C ASP A 86 9.39 -20.39 0.64
N LEU A 87 10.29 -19.75 -0.11
CA LEU A 87 11.73 -19.81 0.13
C LEU A 87 12.10 -19.18 1.47
N TYR A 88 11.47 -18.06 1.82
CA TYR A 88 11.63 -17.43 3.11
C TYR A 88 11.15 -18.36 4.23
N SER A 89 9.96 -18.96 4.09
CA SER A 89 9.36 -19.83 5.09
C SER A 89 10.21 -21.07 5.39
N ARG A 90 10.82 -21.66 4.35
CA ARG A 90 11.73 -22.80 4.49
C ARG A 90 13.05 -22.46 5.18
N LYS A 91 13.53 -21.21 5.04
CA LYS A 91 14.85 -20.80 5.52
C LYS A 91 14.82 -20.10 6.88
N TYR A 92 13.80 -19.28 7.14
CA TYR A 92 13.78 -18.36 8.27
C TYR A 92 12.65 -18.69 9.26
N ALA A 93 11.38 -18.54 8.86
CA ALA A 93 10.25 -18.74 9.75
C ALA A 93 8.93 -18.87 8.98
N SER A 94 7.96 -19.59 9.55
CA SER A 94 6.61 -19.71 8.98
C SER A 94 5.98 -18.34 8.75
N VAL A 95 5.35 -18.17 7.59
CA VAL A 95 4.63 -16.97 7.21
C VAL A 95 3.12 -17.24 7.22
N ILE A 96 2.34 -16.29 7.75
CA ILE A 96 0.88 -16.32 7.72
C ILE A 96 0.40 -15.17 6.83
N GLU A 97 -0.39 -15.49 5.82
CA GLU A 97 -0.98 -14.48 4.95
C GLU A 97 -2.14 -13.75 5.65
N VAL A 98 -2.29 -12.47 5.35
CA VAL A 98 -3.41 -11.63 5.78
C VAL A 98 -3.76 -10.69 4.64
N GLY A 99 -5.04 -10.43 4.46
CA GLY A 99 -5.51 -9.59 3.38
C GLY A 99 -5.15 -8.13 3.56
N PHE A 100 -5.57 -7.57 4.69
CA PHE A 100 -5.41 -6.14 4.93
C PHE A 100 -5.29 -5.84 6.42
N ILE A 101 -4.58 -4.77 6.73
CA ILE A 101 -4.38 -4.25 8.07
C ILE A 101 -4.88 -2.82 8.09
N THR A 102 -5.77 -2.53 9.04
CA THR A 102 -6.16 -1.16 9.39
C THR A 102 -5.79 -0.86 10.83
N ASN A 103 -5.69 0.43 11.15
CA ASN A 103 -5.36 0.88 12.48
C ASN A 103 -6.27 2.05 12.87
N ASP A 104 -7.02 1.92 13.96
CA ASP A 104 -7.99 2.93 14.40
C ASP A 104 -7.33 4.28 14.76
N ARG A 105 -6.01 4.32 14.97
CA ARG A 105 -5.25 5.58 15.11
C ARG A 105 -5.10 6.32 13.79
N PHE A 106 -5.26 5.63 12.65
CA PHE A 106 -5.06 6.11 11.29
C PHE A 106 -6.23 5.64 10.39
N PRO A 107 -7.47 6.12 10.61
CA PRO A 107 -8.71 5.55 10.04
C PRO A 107 -8.82 5.60 8.51
N HIS A 108 -7.93 6.32 7.83
CA HIS A 108 -7.90 6.47 6.36
C HIS A 108 -6.61 5.92 5.74
N PHE A 109 -5.89 5.08 6.48
CA PHE A 109 -4.61 4.53 6.08
C PHE A 109 -4.57 3.02 6.37
N GLY A 110 -4.14 2.23 5.39
CA GLY A 110 -4.09 0.78 5.52
C GLY A 110 -2.92 0.13 4.78
N TYR A 111 -2.70 -1.15 5.08
CA TYR A 111 -1.55 -1.91 4.61
C TYR A 111 -1.92 -3.36 4.28
N SER A 112 -1.43 -3.86 3.15
CA SER A 112 -1.53 -5.25 2.72
C SER A 112 -0.12 -5.82 2.78
N PRO A 113 0.31 -6.47 3.88
CA PRO A 113 1.61 -7.13 3.94
C PRO A 113 1.61 -8.39 3.09
N ASP A 114 2.79 -8.77 2.60
CA ASP A 114 2.94 -10.06 1.89
C ASP A 114 3.00 -11.24 2.88
N GLY A 115 3.06 -10.95 4.19
CA GLY A 115 2.87 -11.94 5.24
C GLY A 115 3.27 -11.49 6.64
N LEU A 116 2.72 -12.17 7.63
CA LEU A 116 3.02 -12.04 9.06
C LEU A 116 4.02 -13.11 9.48
N VAL A 117 5.04 -12.72 10.24
CA VAL A 117 6.05 -13.65 10.80
C VAL A 117 5.98 -13.61 12.31
N GLY A 118 5.64 -14.74 12.93
CA GLY A 118 5.51 -14.82 14.38
C GLY A 118 4.58 -13.75 14.97
N ALA A 119 4.90 -13.29 16.17
CA ALA A 119 4.11 -12.29 16.89
C ALA A 119 4.42 -10.84 16.47
N ASP A 120 5.60 -10.60 15.92
CA ASP A 120 6.28 -9.30 15.89
C ASP A 120 6.85 -8.93 14.50
N GLY A 121 6.87 -9.85 13.55
CA GLY A 121 7.49 -9.66 12.24
C GLY A 121 6.54 -9.56 11.05
N LEU A 122 7.03 -8.97 9.97
CA LEU A 122 6.38 -8.90 8.65
C LEU A 122 7.35 -9.36 7.57
N ILE A 123 6.82 -9.69 6.39
CA ILE A 123 7.58 -9.71 5.14
C ILE A 123 6.99 -8.72 4.14
N GLU A 124 7.87 -8.16 3.31
CA GLU A 124 7.52 -7.34 2.15
C GLU A 124 8.38 -7.78 0.96
N VAL A 125 7.77 -8.51 0.02
CA VAL A 125 8.37 -9.07 -1.17
C VAL A 125 8.23 -8.12 -2.34
N LYS A 126 9.31 -7.97 -3.12
CA LYS A 126 9.28 -7.32 -4.42
C LYS A 126 9.88 -8.23 -5.48
N SER A 127 9.04 -8.62 -6.44
CA SER A 127 9.50 -9.12 -7.75
C SER A 127 10.19 -7.98 -8.49
N ARG A 128 11.46 -8.17 -8.86
CA ARG A 128 12.29 -7.14 -9.50
C ARG A 128 12.84 -7.63 -10.83
N ASP A 129 12.91 -6.68 -11.77
CA ASP A 129 13.72 -6.87 -12.97
C ASP A 129 15.19 -7.11 -12.55
N PRO A 130 15.94 -8.05 -13.19
CA PRO A 130 17.23 -8.53 -12.69
C PRO A 130 18.26 -7.44 -12.37
N HIS A 131 18.31 -6.37 -13.19
CA HIS A 131 19.22 -5.25 -12.97
C HIS A 131 18.89 -4.44 -11.70
N LEU A 132 17.61 -4.27 -11.36
CA LEU A 132 17.18 -3.60 -10.12
C LEU A 132 17.41 -4.50 -8.89
N HIS A 133 17.26 -5.81 -9.07
CA HIS A 133 17.57 -6.78 -8.02
C HIS A 133 19.07 -6.75 -7.65
N ILE A 134 19.96 -6.76 -8.66
CA ILE A 134 21.41 -6.61 -8.45
C ILE A 134 21.74 -5.27 -7.77
N ALA A 135 21.11 -4.17 -8.20
CA ALA A 135 21.28 -2.87 -7.56
C ALA A 135 20.87 -2.92 -6.08
N SER A 136 19.76 -3.59 -5.75
CA SER A 136 19.30 -3.74 -4.37
C SER A 136 20.29 -4.55 -3.53
N ILE A 137 20.82 -5.67 -4.05
CA ILE A 137 21.81 -6.49 -3.34
C ILE A 137 23.07 -5.68 -3.08
N THR A 138 23.61 -5.02 -4.09
CA THR A 138 24.87 -4.29 -3.96
C THR A 138 24.75 -3.06 -3.04
N ALA A 139 23.61 -2.37 -3.05
CA ALA A 139 23.30 -1.30 -2.09
C ALA A 139 23.26 -1.82 -0.65
N ARG A 140 22.60 -2.97 -0.40
CA ARG A 140 22.60 -3.63 0.92
C ARG A 140 24.01 -3.94 1.41
N GLU A 141 24.85 -4.55 0.57
CA GLU A 141 26.23 -4.91 0.96
C GLU A 141 27.11 -3.68 1.25
N ARG A 142 26.78 -2.52 0.67
CA ARG A 142 27.43 -1.25 0.96
C ARG A 142 26.90 -0.54 2.21
N GLY A 143 25.88 -1.10 2.87
CA GLY A 143 25.22 -0.48 4.01
C GLY A 143 24.26 0.66 3.64
N GLU A 144 23.84 0.75 2.37
CA GLU A 144 22.90 1.77 1.89
C GLU A 144 21.43 1.41 2.20
N GLY A 145 21.17 0.17 2.63
CA GLY A 145 19.83 -0.32 2.97
C GLY A 145 19.02 -0.74 1.75
N ILE A 146 17.70 -0.58 1.84
CA ILE A 146 16.74 -0.92 0.77
C ILE A 146 16.37 0.33 -0.05
N PRO A 147 15.84 0.17 -1.29
CA PRO A 147 15.39 1.32 -2.08
C PRO A 147 14.37 2.18 -1.34
N LYS A 148 14.49 3.51 -1.47
CA LYS A 148 13.75 4.49 -0.65
C LYS A 148 12.24 4.38 -0.80
N GLU A 149 11.76 4.05 -1.99
CA GLU A 149 10.35 3.82 -2.27
C GLU A 149 9.76 2.69 -1.42
N TYR A 150 10.52 1.61 -1.21
CA TYR A 150 10.08 0.49 -0.37
C TYR A 150 10.32 0.76 1.11
N MET A 151 11.31 1.58 1.47
CA MET A 151 11.47 2.04 2.85
C MET A 151 10.21 2.77 3.34
N ALA A 152 9.64 3.67 2.51
CA ALA A 152 8.40 4.36 2.86
C ALA A 152 7.22 3.38 3.07
N GLN A 153 7.08 2.40 2.18
CA GLN A 153 6.05 1.37 2.30
C GLN A 153 6.25 0.49 3.56
N VAL A 154 7.47 0.02 3.81
CA VAL A 154 7.80 -0.81 4.97
C VAL A 154 7.58 -0.06 6.28
N GLN A 155 8.01 1.20 6.37
CA GLN A 155 7.80 2.01 7.57
C GLN A 155 6.31 2.32 7.80
N ALA A 156 5.55 2.56 6.75
CA ALA A 156 4.09 2.67 6.85
C ALA A 156 3.46 1.35 7.34
N GLY A 157 3.92 0.21 6.84
CA GLY A 157 3.46 -1.10 7.27
C GLY A 157 3.76 -1.40 8.74
N LEU A 158 4.96 -1.08 9.21
CA LEU A 158 5.35 -1.18 10.62
C LEU A 158 4.51 -0.28 11.52
N LEU A 159 4.29 0.97 11.11
CA LEU A 159 3.42 1.93 11.82
C LEU A 159 1.98 1.41 11.95
N LEU A 160 1.41 0.90 10.86
CA LEU A 160 0.01 0.46 10.81
C LEU A 160 -0.22 -0.86 11.56
N SER A 161 0.73 -1.79 11.44
CA SER A 161 0.65 -3.11 12.10
C SER A 161 1.07 -3.10 13.57
N GLY A 162 1.85 -2.11 13.99
CA GLY A 162 2.45 -2.07 15.32
C GLY A 162 3.47 -3.18 15.57
N ARG A 163 4.04 -3.75 14.50
CA ARG A 163 5.05 -4.82 14.55
C ARG A 163 6.46 -4.26 14.65
N ASP A 164 7.38 -5.08 15.17
CA ASP A 164 8.72 -4.65 15.58
C ASP A 164 9.72 -4.68 14.43
N TRP A 165 9.46 -5.45 13.37
CA TRP A 165 10.35 -5.52 12.21
C TRP A 165 9.65 -6.06 10.96
N CYS A 166 10.23 -5.74 9.81
CA CYS A 166 9.80 -6.23 8.50
C CYS A 166 11.03 -6.72 7.74
N ASP A 167 11.01 -7.97 7.30
CA ASP A 167 12.03 -8.49 6.40
C ASP A 167 11.64 -8.12 4.96
N PHE A 168 12.35 -7.14 4.39
CA PHE A 168 12.24 -6.79 2.98
C PHE A 168 12.93 -7.86 2.12
N ILE A 169 12.21 -8.38 1.13
CA ILE A 169 12.65 -9.45 0.25
C ILE A 169 12.73 -8.92 -1.18
N SER A 170 13.94 -8.83 -1.72
CA SER A 170 14.12 -8.59 -3.15
C SER A 170 14.28 -9.94 -3.85
N PHE A 171 13.42 -10.20 -4.82
CA PHE A 171 13.39 -11.46 -5.55
C PHE A 171 13.51 -11.21 -7.06
N SER A 172 14.30 -12.05 -7.73
CA SER A 172 14.38 -12.08 -9.19
C SER A 172 14.73 -13.49 -9.64
N HIS A 173 13.96 -14.04 -10.57
CA HIS A 173 14.14 -15.38 -11.09
C HIS A 173 15.57 -15.64 -11.60
N GLY A 174 16.16 -16.75 -11.17
CA GLY A 174 17.51 -17.15 -11.55
C GLY A 174 18.65 -16.47 -10.79
N LEU A 175 18.35 -15.59 -9.83
CA LEU A 175 19.33 -14.91 -8.98
C LEU A 175 19.10 -15.21 -7.48
N PRO A 176 20.14 -15.11 -6.63
CA PRO A 176 19.98 -15.33 -5.19
C PRO A 176 19.03 -14.32 -4.54
N MET A 177 17.98 -14.82 -3.87
CA MET A 177 17.05 -13.98 -3.10
C MET A 177 17.76 -13.24 -1.97
N MET A 178 17.44 -11.96 -1.81
CA MET A 178 18.01 -11.10 -0.78
C MET A 178 16.95 -10.75 0.26
N VAL A 179 17.32 -10.89 1.53
CA VAL A 179 16.50 -10.54 2.69
C VAL A 179 17.23 -9.48 3.50
N HIS A 180 16.53 -8.41 3.86
CA HIS A 180 17.05 -7.33 4.69
C HIS A 180 16.01 -6.93 5.74
N ARG A 181 16.38 -7.05 7.02
CA ARG A 181 15.52 -6.66 8.13
C ARG A 181 15.50 -5.14 8.27
N VAL A 182 14.30 -4.59 8.36
CA VAL A 182 14.03 -3.18 8.65
C VAL A 182 13.28 -3.09 9.98
N GLU A 183 13.75 -2.20 10.85
CA GLU A 183 13.13 -1.87 12.13
C GLU A 183 12.44 -0.50 12.04
N PRO A 184 11.49 -0.18 12.94
CA PRO A 184 10.85 1.13 13.00
C PRO A 184 11.85 2.28 13.06
N ASP A 185 11.65 3.25 12.17
CA ASP A 185 12.38 4.51 12.17
C ASP A 185 11.41 5.64 12.51
N ALA A 186 11.62 6.27 13.66
CA ALA A 186 10.72 7.27 14.21
C ALA A 186 10.61 8.53 13.33
N ASP A 187 11.69 8.93 12.66
CA ASP A 187 11.71 10.10 11.80
C ASP A 187 10.94 9.83 10.50
N TYR A 188 11.14 8.64 9.92
CA TYR A 188 10.34 8.19 8.77
C TYR A 188 8.86 8.09 9.10
N GLN A 189 8.51 7.48 10.23
CA GLN A 189 7.11 7.31 10.63
C GLN A 189 6.45 8.64 10.94
N ALA A 190 7.13 9.57 11.62
CA ALA A 190 6.62 10.92 11.85
C ALA A 190 6.34 11.67 10.54
N ALA A 191 7.25 11.56 9.56
CA ALA A 191 7.05 12.14 8.24
C ALA A 191 5.87 11.53 7.49
N ILE A 192 5.72 10.20 7.54
CA ILE A 192 4.59 9.47 6.92
C ILE A 192 3.27 9.91 7.55
N VAL A 193 3.19 9.96 8.89
CA VAL A 193 1.98 10.41 9.60
C VAL A 193 1.61 11.82 9.18
N LYS A 194 2.58 12.74 9.14
CA LYS A 194 2.34 14.11 8.72
C LYS A 194 1.84 14.17 7.27
N ALA A 195 2.51 13.50 6.35
CA ALA A 195 2.15 13.51 4.93
C ALA A 195 0.78 12.87 4.69
N ALA A 196 0.45 11.78 5.37
CA ALA A 196 -0.87 11.14 5.30
C ALA A 196 -1.97 12.07 5.84
N GLY A 197 -1.70 12.83 6.91
CA GLY A 197 -2.61 13.85 7.43
C GLY A 197 -2.85 15.00 6.45
N ASP A 198 -1.77 15.61 5.94
CA ASP A 198 -1.87 16.70 4.94
C ASP A 198 -2.60 16.21 3.66
N PHE A 199 -2.36 14.95 3.27
CA PHE A 199 -3.02 14.32 2.13
C PHE A 199 -4.51 14.09 2.37
N GLU A 200 -4.88 13.64 3.58
CA GLU A 200 -6.27 13.47 3.98
C GLU A 200 -7.05 14.80 3.94
N GLU A 201 -6.46 15.90 4.42
CA GLU A 201 -7.07 17.23 4.30
C GLU A 201 -7.33 17.61 2.83
N THR A 202 -6.41 17.26 1.94
CA THR A 202 -6.58 17.49 0.49
C THR A 202 -7.76 16.70 -0.08
N VAL A 203 -7.90 15.43 0.28
CA VAL A 203 -9.04 14.59 -0.15
C VAL A 203 -10.36 15.16 0.35
N GLN A 204 -10.43 15.56 1.61
CA GLN A 204 -11.65 16.16 2.18
C GLN A 204 -12.02 17.48 1.49
N GLY A 205 -11.03 18.32 1.16
CA GLY A 205 -11.24 19.53 0.37
C GLY A 205 -11.85 19.24 -1.00
N ILE A 206 -11.32 18.25 -1.73
CA ILE A 206 -11.86 17.83 -3.03
C ILE A 206 -13.32 17.35 -2.91
N ILE A 207 -13.63 16.55 -1.89
CA ILE A 207 -15.00 16.07 -1.65
C ILE A 207 -15.94 17.23 -1.35
N ALA A 208 -15.53 18.16 -0.48
CA ALA A 208 -16.33 19.33 -0.12
C ALA A 208 -16.60 20.23 -1.34
N ASP A 209 -15.57 20.50 -2.15
CA ASP A 209 -15.69 21.29 -3.38
C ASP A 209 -16.63 20.62 -4.39
N TYR A 210 -16.50 19.31 -4.59
CA TYR A 210 -17.39 18.54 -5.47
C TYR A 210 -18.85 18.61 -4.99
N GLN A 211 -19.11 18.35 -3.70
CA GLN A 211 -20.45 18.40 -3.13
C GLN A 211 -21.07 19.79 -3.23
N ALA A 212 -20.30 20.85 -2.94
CA ALA A 212 -20.76 22.23 -3.05
C ALA A 212 -21.09 22.62 -4.50
N ALA A 213 -20.25 22.23 -5.46
CA ALA A 213 -20.47 22.51 -6.88
C ALA A 213 -21.71 21.78 -7.41
N THR A 214 -21.80 20.47 -7.18
CA THR A 214 -22.86 19.60 -7.69
C THR A 214 -24.24 19.83 -7.06
N ALA A 215 -24.32 20.56 -5.95
CA ALA A 215 -25.59 21.04 -5.40
C ALA A 215 -26.32 22.04 -6.34
N ASN A 216 -25.60 22.66 -7.28
CA ASN A 216 -26.19 23.53 -8.28
C ASN A 216 -26.83 22.73 -9.44
N ALA A 217 -28.10 22.34 -9.25
CA ALA A 217 -28.89 21.61 -10.25
C ALA A 217 -29.15 22.40 -11.55
N ALA A 218 -28.85 23.70 -11.61
CA ALA A 218 -28.94 24.47 -12.85
C ALA A 218 -27.72 24.27 -13.76
N VAL A 219 -26.60 23.78 -13.21
CA VAL A 219 -25.34 23.55 -13.93
C VAL A 219 -25.04 22.06 -14.06
N TYR A 220 -25.32 21.27 -13.01
CA TYR A 220 -24.97 19.85 -12.96
C TYR A 220 -26.23 18.97 -13.00
N THR A 221 -26.21 17.97 -13.88
CA THR A 221 -27.27 16.97 -14.01
C THR A 221 -26.81 15.68 -13.34
N PRO A 222 -27.56 15.14 -12.36
CA PRO A 222 -27.26 13.83 -11.79
C PRO A 222 -27.34 12.74 -12.85
N THR A 223 -26.38 11.83 -12.85
CA THR A 223 -26.36 10.64 -13.72
C THR A 223 -26.22 9.38 -12.89
N GLU A 224 -26.80 8.28 -13.35
CA GLU A 224 -26.62 6.97 -12.73
C GLU A 224 -25.36 6.29 -13.29
N ARG A 225 -24.70 5.48 -12.46
CA ARG A 225 -23.61 4.62 -12.93
C ARG A 225 -24.19 3.57 -13.88
N ILE A 226 -23.57 3.43 -15.05
CA ILE A 226 -23.84 2.35 -15.99
C ILE A 226 -22.72 1.33 -15.82
N ASP A 227 -23.08 0.10 -15.50
CA ASP A 227 -22.13 -1.01 -15.46
C ASP A 227 -21.98 -1.60 -16.87
N TYR A 228 -20.75 -1.65 -17.35
CA TYR A 228 -20.41 -2.18 -18.67
C TYR A 228 -19.91 -3.63 -18.60
N GLU A 229 -19.75 -4.21 -17.40
CA GLU A 229 -19.37 -5.62 -17.26
C GLU A 229 -20.41 -6.54 -17.91
N GLY A 230 -19.95 -7.42 -18.81
CA GLY A 230 -20.82 -8.33 -19.56
C GLY A 230 -21.49 -7.72 -20.79
N MET A 231 -21.30 -6.42 -21.08
CA MET A 231 -21.70 -5.83 -22.37
C MET A 231 -20.69 -6.21 -23.46
N ILE A 232 -20.80 -7.45 -23.96
CA ILE A 232 -20.09 -7.89 -25.17
C ILE A 232 -20.61 -7.05 -26.35
N LEU A 233 -19.73 -6.30 -27.01
CA LEU A 233 -19.94 -5.79 -28.36
C LEU A 233 -19.61 -6.86 -29.40
#